data_AF-A0AA42UF39-F1
#
_entry.id   AF-A0AA42UF39-F1
#
_cell.length_a   1.000
_cell.length_b   1.000
_cell.length_c   1.000
_cell.angle_alpha   90.00
_cell.angle_beta   90.00
_cell.angle_gamma   90.00
#
_symmetry.space_group_name_H-M   'P 1'
#
loop_
_entity.id
_entity.type
_entity.pdbx_description
1 polymer ?
#
loop_
_entity_poly.entity_id
_entity_poly.type
_entity_poly.pdbx_seq_one_letter_code
_entity_poly.pdbx_strand_id
1 'polypeptide(L)'
;MKDKVLLTGRFPKAKVDSACLLKVEDNNKLTKIPDVAYIRIKRHGYNKTISDKDYIFNNLKIISEQANSNYWIIDLRDNTGGSNWVMITSLLPFFEDNVLGYSKINNDDIPWSKKDGYFFNGVNNLSKGYINYPIINTIHPRKIYVLINHRTSSAGEATLITLKSLSNVKVLGKKTMGAATMNTNTKLSNGDMHNLTAGYMMDAKKNIYPYGIEPDYELCTEDEILNFIKSDIKE
;
A
#
# COMPACT_ATOMS: atom_id res chain seq x y z
N MET A 1 21.67 -24.42 27.33
CA MET A 1 21.06 -25.13 26.18
C MET A 1 20.21 -24.13 25.43
N LYS A 2 20.40 -23.99 24.10
CA LYS A 2 19.60 -23.07 23.28
C LYS A 2 18.34 -23.81 22.85
N ASP A 3 17.21 -23.51 23.46
CA ASP A 3 15.92 -24.07 23.05
C ASP A 3 15.55 -23.51 21.67
N LYS A 4 15.87 -24.28 20.64
CA LYS A 4 15.41 -24.01 19.28
C LYS A 4 13.94 -24.43 19.19
N VAL A 5 13.04 -23.46 19.26
CA VAL A 5 11.64 -23.67 18.89
C VAL A 5 11.58 -23.81 17.36
N LEU A 6 11.43 -25.03 16.87
CA LEU A 6 11.16 -25.33 15.47
C LEU A 6 9.65 -25.29 15.25
N LEU A 7 9.16 -24.25 14.60
CA LEU A 7 7.78 -24.24 14.09
C LEU A 7 7.69 -25.20 12.91
N THR A 8 7.08 -26.36 13.13
CA THR A 8 6.79 -27.35 12.09
C THR A 8 5.34 -27.18 11.64
N GLY A 9 5.14 -26.83 10.36
CA GLY A 9 3.82 -26.67 9.77
C GLY A 9 3.89 -26.87 8.25
N ARG A 10 2.86 -27.51 7.68
CA ARG A 10 2.70 -27.59 6.23
C ARG A 10 2.06 -26.29 5.75
N PHE A 11 2.87 -25.36 5.27
CA PHE A 11 2.38 -24.17 4.59
C PHE A 11 2.08 -24.54 3.12
N PRO A 12 0.85 -24.34 2.63
CA PRO A 12 0.57 -24.55 1.21
C PRO A 12 1.48 -23.64 0.39
N LYS A 13 2.28 -24.23 -0.50
CA LYS A 13 3.01 -23.45 -1.50
C LYS A 13 1.97 -22.85 -2.44
N ALA A 14 1.86 -21.53 -2.48
CA ALA A 14 1.11 -20.87 -3.53
C ALA A 14 1.70 -21.31 -4.88
N LYS A 15 0.89 -21.93 -5.73
CA LYS A 15 1.25 -22.14 -7.13
C LYS A 15 1.19 -20.77 -7.80
N VAL A 16 2.36 -20.18 -8.03
CA VAL A 16 2.45 -18.99 -8.89
C VAL A 16 2.44 -19.50 -10.32
N ASP A 17 1.40 -19.13 -11.07
CA ASP A 17 1.38 -19.38 -12.51
C ASP A 17 2.54 -18.61 -13.16
N SER A 18 3.53 -19.36 -13.66
CA SER A 18 4.78 -18.81 -14.19
C SER A 18 4.61 -18.09 -15.53
N ALA A 19 3.44 -18.21 -16.19
CA ALA A 19 3.18 -17.56 -17.48
C ALA A 19 2.91 -16.06 -17.35
N CYS A 20 2.51 -15.58 -16.16
CA CYS A 20 2.11 -14.20 -15.92
C CYS A 20 2.75 -13.64 -14.64
N LEU A 21 4.08 -13.57 -14.65
CA LEU A 21 4.84 -12.82 -13.67
C LEU A 21 4.99 -11.40 -14.19
N LEU A 22 4.13 -10.47 -13.74
CA LEU A 22 4.33 -9.04 -13.95
C LEU A 22 5.61 -8.61 -13.18
N LYS A 23 6.75 -8.87 -13.81
CA LYS A 23 8.08 -8.54 -13.32
C LYS A 23 8.30 -7.05 -13.50
N VAL A 24 8.99 -6.46 -12.55
CA VAL A 24 9.39 -5.07 -12.65
C VAL A 24 10.80 -5.03 -13.22
N GLU A 25 10.88 -4.93 -14.55
CA GLU A 25 12.16 -5.00 -15.27
C GLU A 25 12.67 -3.60 -15.63
N ASP A 26 11.80 -2.67 -16.07
CA ASP A 26 12.14 -1.25 -16.25
C ASP A 26 10.87 -0.38 -16.47
N ASN A 27 10.45 0.41 -15.48
CA ASN A 27 9.24 1.24 -15.55
C ASN A 27 9.35 2.45 -16.52
N ASN A 28 10.44 2.53 -17.29
CA ASN A 28 10.75 3.63 -18.23
C ASN A 28 9.64 3.94 -19.25
N LYS A 29 8.78 2.99 -19.59
CA LYS A 29 7.64 3.24 -20.50
C LYS A 29 6.50 3.97 -19.79
N LEU A 30 6.22 3.60 -18.54
CA LEU A 30 5.10 4.12 -17.76
C LEU A 30 5.37 5.55 -17.26
N THR A 31 6.64 5.91 -17.03
CA THR A 31 7.05 7.24 -16.60
C THR A 31 7.07 8.29 -17.72
N LYS A 32 6.86 7.88 -18.97
CA LYS A 32 6.92 8.75 -20.16
C LYS A 32 5.55 9.05 -20.77
N ILE A 33 4.46 8.68 -20.10
CA ILE A 33 3.11 8.96 -20.59
C ILE A 33 2.82 10.45 -20.32
N PRO A 34 2.47 11.26 -21.34
CA PRO A 34 2.16 12.68 -21.13
C PRO A 34 1.02 12.89 -20.14
N ASP A 35 1.16 13.88 -19.25
CA ASP A 35 0.16 14.23 -18.21
C ASP A 35 -0.15 13.11 -17.20
N VAL A 36 0.67 12.06 -17.16
CA VAL A 36 0.60 11.00 -16.15
C VAL A 36 1.80 11.10 -15.23
N ALA A 37 1.56 11.50 -13.99
CA ALA A 37 2.55 11.46 -12.95
C ALA A 37 2.79 10.03 -12.47
N TYR A 38 3.99 9.78 -11.94
CA TYR A 38 4.37 8.46 -11.49
C TYR A 38 5.04 8.52 -10.12
N ILE A 39 4.64 7.61 -9.24
CA ILE A 39 5.33 7.34 -7.97
C ILE A 39 5.34 5.84 -7.68
N ARG A 40 6.49 5.35 -7.18
CA ARG A 40 6.61 3.98 -6.67
C ARG A 40 6.74 3.97 -5.16
N ILE A 41 5.79 3.32 -4.50
CA ILE A 41 5.80 3.15 -3.05
C ILE A 41 6.49 1.83 -2.74
N LYS A 42 7.79 1.92 -2.44
CA LYS A 42 8.63 0.75 -2.15
C LYS A 42 8.40 0.24 -0.72
N ARG A 43 8.76 -1.03 -0.50
CA ARG A 43 8.90 -1.63 0.85
C ARG A 43 9.73 -0.69 1.74
N HIS A 44 9.24 -0.43 2.94
CA HIS A 44 9.92 0.42 3.93
C HIS A 44 9.58 -0.04 5.35
N GLY A 45 10.55 -0.05 6.26
CA GLY A 45 10.38 -0.53 7.63
C GLY A 45 11.54 -1.41 8.08
N TYR A 46 11.41 -2.74 7.92
CA TYR A 46 12.47 -3.67 8.31
C TYR A 46 13.74 -3.49 7.45
N ASN A 47 14.90 -3.38 8.09
CA ASN A 47 16.20 -3.07 7.45
C ASN A 47 16.14 -1.81 6.57
N LYS A 48 15.35 -0.80 6.96
CA LYS A 48 15.27 0.47 6.23
C LYS A 48 16.65 1.13 6.12
N THR A 49 16.94 1.64 4.93
CA THR A 49 18.19 2.36 4.62
C THR A 49 18.07 3.86 4.84
N ILE A 50 16.83 4.36 4.98
CA ILE A 50 16.50 5.76 5.26
C ILE A 50 15.56 5.84 6.45
N SER A 51 15.43 7.00 7.09
CA SER A 51 14.49 7.19 8.18
C SER A 51 13.04 7.18 7.69
N ASP A 52 12.08 7.00 8.61
CA ASP A 52 10.64 7.06 8.25
C ASP A 52 10.26 8.46 7.77
N LYS A 53 10.88 9.48 8.36
CA LYS A 53 10.69 10.87 7.99
C LYS A 53 11.21 11.12 6.59
N ASP A 54 12.43 10.70 6.27
CA ASP A 54 13.00 10.88 4.93
C ASP A 54 12.19 10.13 3.87
N TYR A 55 11.70 8.92 4.18
CA TYR A 55 10.82 8.19 3.27
C TYR A 55 9.56 9.01 2.93
N ILE A 56 8.89 9.55 3.94
CA ILE A 56 7.69 10.37 3.76
C ILE A 56 8.02 11.63 2.95
N PHE A 57 9.05 12.38 3.33
CA PHE A 57 9.38 13.64 2.65
C PHE A 57 9.88 13.44 1.22
N ASN A 58 10.60 12.36 0.92
CA ASN A 58 11.00 12.03 -0.44
C ASN A 58 9.79 11.76 -1.33
N ASN A 59 8.81 10.98 -0.84
CA ASN A 59 7.58 10.71 -1.57
C ASN A 59 6.73 11.98 -1.73
N LEU A 60 6.58 12.78 -0.67
CA LEU A 60 5.84 14.05 -0.73
C LEU A 60 6.47 15.03 -1.70
N LYS A 61 7.82 15.07 -1.79
CA LYS A 61 8.52 15.87 -2.78
C LYS A 61 8.14 15.44 -4.20
N ILE A 62 8.23 14.15 -4.51
CA ILE A 62 7.83 13.59 -5.82
C ILE A 62 6.36 13.95 -6.14
N ILE A 63 5.47 13.88 -5.14
CA ILE A 63 4.06 14.24 -5.30
C ILE A 63 3.91 15.73 -5.61
N SER A 64 4.59 16.58 -4.84
CA SER A 64 4.52 18.03 -4.99
C SER A 64 5.03 18.53 -6.36
N GLU A 65 6.11 17.93 -6.87
CA GLU A 65 6.70 18.29 -8.17
C GLU A 65 5.78 17.94 -9.36
N GLN A 66 4.83 17.04 -9.16
CA GLN A 66 3.91 16.55 -10.20
C GLN A 66 2.43 16.81 -9.86
N ALA A 67 2.15 17.67 -8.88
CA ALA A 67 0.81 17.88 -8.32
C ALA A 67 -0.25 18.33 -9.34
N ASN A 68 0.19 18.93 -10.46
CA ASN A 68 -0.68 19.44 -11.52
C ASN A 68 -1.05 18.39 -12.58
N SER A 69 -0.52 17.17 -12.52
CA SER A 69 -0.85 16.11 -13.47
C SER A 69 -2.29 15.61 -13.28
N ASN A 70 -3.03 15.48 -14.37
CA ASN A 70 -4.42 15.00 -14.31
C ASN A 70 -4.51 13.50 -14.02
N TYR A 71 -3.45 12.74 -14.27
CA TYR A 71 -3.45 11.29 -14.12
C TYR A 71 -2.26 10.85 -13.28
N TRP A 72 -2.43 9.76 -12.52
CA TRP A 72 -1.38 9.24 -11.66
C TRP A 72 -1.23 7.73 -11.80
N ILE A 73 0.01 7.26 -11.76
CA ILE A 73 0.35 5.87 -11.53
C ILE A 73 0.98 5.76 -10.14
N ILE A 74 0.38 4.96 -9.27
CA ILE A 74 0.93 4.58 -7.97
C ILE A 74 1.33 3.12 -8.04
N ASP A 75 2.63 2.87 -8.13
CA ASP A 75 3.17 1.52 -8.30
C ASP A 75 3.45 0.87 -6.93
N LEU A 76 2.69 -0.17 -6.60
CA LEU A 76 2.83 -1.03 -5.42
C LEU A 76 3.42 -2.40 -5.75
N ARG A 77 3.79 -2.66 -7.02
CA ARG A 77 4.40 -3.92 -7.42
C ARG A 77 5.68 -4.13 -6.62
N ASP A 78 5.84 -5.34 -6.11
CA ASP A 78 6.99 -5.76 -5.29
C ASP A 78 7.07 -5.13 -3.90
N ASN A 79 6.07 -4.36 -3.48
CA ASN A 79 6.00 -3.87 -2.11
C ASN A 79 5.53 -4.99 -1.17
N THR A 80 6.49 -5.68 -0.57
CA THR A 80 6.27 -6.79 0.37
C THR A 80 5.98 -6.34 1.81
N GLY A 81 5.62 -5.08 2.01
CA GLY A 81 5.15 -4.55 3.29
C GLY A 81 6.19 -3.79 4.12
N GLY A 82 6.07 -3.88 5.45
CA GLY A 82 6.84 -3.09 6.40
C GLY A 82 5.95 -2.14 7.21
N SER A 83 6.29 -0.85 7.29
CA SER A 83 5.56 0.16 8.07
C SER A 83 4.43 0.77 7.25
N ASN A 84 3.22 0.25 7.42
CA ASN A 84 2.02 0.73 6.72
C ASN A 84 1.72 2.20 6.99
N TRP A 85 1.85 2.67 8.23
CA TRP A 85 1.54 4.05 8.59
C TRP A 85 2.45 5.06 7.92
N VAL A 86 3.72 4.70 7.72
CA VAL A 86 4.70 5.54 7.00
C VAL A 86 4.33 5.63 5.52
N MET A 87 3.97 4.51 4.89
CA MET A 87 3.54 4.48 3.49
C MET A 87 2.26 5.31 3.28
N ILE A 88 1.24 5.10 4.11
CA ILE A 88 -0.04 5.81 4.00
C ILE A 88 0.14 7.31 4.30
N THR A 89 0.93 7.67 5.31
CA THR A 89 1.23 9.09 5.61
C THR A 89 1.85 9.80 4.41
N SER A 90 2.71 9.10 3.66
CA SER A 90 3.36 9.66 2.46
C SER A 90 2.41 9.90 1.28
N LEU A 91 1.18 9.36 1.34
CA LEU A 91 0.14 9.51 0.32
C LEU A 91 -1.03 10.39 0.77
N LEU A 92 -0.96 11.02 1.94
CA LEU A 92 -2.02 11.92 2.44
C LEU A 92 -2.46 13.03 1.48
N PRO A 93 -1.61 13.56 0.56
CA PRO A 93 -2.09 14.51 -0.44
C PRO A 93 -3.17 13.96 -1.38
N PHE A 94 -3.37 12.65 -1.52
CA PHE A 94 -4.42 12.10 -2.39
C PHE A 94 -5.80 12.00 -1.74
N PHE A 95 -5.88 12.12 -0.41
CA PHE A 95 -7.09 11.81 0.34
C PHE A 95 -7.71 13.08 0.90
N GLU A 96 -9.03 13.14 0.89
CA GLU A 96 -9.76 14.08 1.74
C GLU A 96 -9.91 13.53 3.16
N ASP A 97 -10.35 14.40 4.07
CA ASP A 97 -10.70 13.99 5.42
C ASP A 97 -11.88 13.00 5.39
N ASN A 98 -11.59 11.73 5.58
CA ASN A 98 -12.55 10.64 5.50
C ASN A 98 -11.99 9.36 6.16
N VAL A 99 -12.84 8.35 6.32
CA VAL A 99 -12.42 6.99 6.62
C VAL A 99 -11.82 6.34 5.37
N LEU A 100 -10.62 5.82 5.52
CA LEU A 100 -9.81 5.24 4.44
C LEU A 100 -9.73 3.72 4.52
N GLY A 101 -10.09 3.12 5.65
CA GLY A 101 -10.03 1.68 5.91
C GLY A 101 -10.24 1.38 7.39
N TYR A 102 -9.98 0.16 7.81
CA TYR A 102 -10.10 -0.25 9.21
C TYR A 102 -9.09 -1.32 9.62
N SER A 103 -8.73 -1.32 10.89
CA SER A 103 -8.15 -2.47 11.58
C SER A 103 -9.26 -3.26 12.25
N LYS A 104 -9.47 -4.51 11.84
CA LYS A 104 -10.28 -5.48 12.57
C LYS A 104 -9.41 -6.19 13.59
N ILE A 105 -9.60 -5.91 14.87
CA ILE A 105 -8.88 -6.56 15.98
C ILE A 105 -9.93 -7.10 16.94
N ASN A 106 -9.90 -8.41 17.21
CA ASN A 106 -10.97 -9.09 17.97
C ASN A 106 -12.36 -8.77 17.38
N ASN A 107 -13.25 -8.16 18.17
CA ASN A 107 -14.59 -7.73 17.78
C ASN A 107 -14.68 -6.25 17.39
N ASP A 108 -13.55 -5.53 17.40
CA ASP A 108 -13.52 -4.09 17.16
C ASP A 108 -13.07 -3.77 15.73
N ASP A 109 -13.82 -2.88 15.09
CA ASP A 109 -13.47 -2.26 13.82
C ASP A 109 -12.93 -0.84 14.08
N ILE A 110 -11.61 -0.69 14.10
CA ILE A 110 -10.94 0.58 14.39
C ILE A 110 -10.69 1.33 13.08
N PRO A 111 -11.29 2.52 12.85
CA PRO A 111 -11.18 3.22 11.58
C PRO A 111 -9.78 3.82 11.36
N TRP A 112 -9.29 3.69 10.13
CA TRP A 112 -8.19 4.48 9.59
C TRP A 112 -8.79 5.72 8.94
N SER A 113 -8.28 6.91 9.26
CA SER A 113 -8.83 8.14 8.70
C SER A 113 -7.76 9.20 8.45
N LYS A 114 -8.00 10.03 7.44
CA LYS A 114 -7.39 11.36 7.40
C LYS A 114 -8.33 12.32 8.14
N LYS A 115 -7.77 13.14 9.02
CA LYS A 115 -8.49 14.20 9.73
C LYS A 115 -7.53 15.36 10.02
N ASP A 116 -7.94 16.58 9.70
CA ASP A 116 -7.17 17.81 9.89
C ASP A 116 -5.75 17.70 9.29
N GLY A 117 -5.61 16.99 8.16
CA GLY A 117 -4.33 16.75 7.49
C GLY A 117 -3.40 15.72 8.16
N TYR A 118 -3.88 14.98 9.15
CA TYR A 118 -3.14 13.90 9.84
C TYR A 118 -3.79 12.54 9.61
N PHE A 119 -2.99 11.47 9.73
CA PHE A 119 -3.47 10.09 9.65
C PHE A 119 -3.72 9.51 11.05
N PHE A 120 -4.89 8.88 11.23
CA PHE A 120 -5.34 8.29 12.48
C PHE A 120 -5.68 6.81 12.34
N ASN A 121 -5.49 6.06 13.43
CA ASN A 121 -6.11 4.75 13.65
C ASN A 121 -6.91 4.82 14.97
N GLY A 122 -8.23 4.91 14.84
CA GLY A 122 -9.12 5.28 15.93
C GLY A 122 -8.79 6.68 16.42
N VAL A 123 -8.50 6.84 17.72
CA VAL A 123 -8.11 8.13 18.32
C VAL A 123 -6.62 8.44 18.20
N ASN A 124 -5.81 7.47 17.77
CA ASN A 124 -4.35 7.61 17.76
C ASN A 124 -3.89 8.30 16.48
N ASN A 125 -3.30 9.49 16.62
CA ASN A 125 -2.62 10.15 15.50
C ASN A 125 -1.28 9.46 15.22
N LEU A 126 -1.24 8.65 14.16
CA LEU A 126 -0.07 7.87 13.78
C LEU A 126 0.94 8.69 12.97
N SER A 127 0.49 9.79 12.36
CA SER A 127 1.37 10.67 11.57
C SER A 127 2.19 11.65 12.41
N LYS A 128 1.77 11.96 13.65
CA LYS A 128 2.44 12.90 14.56
C LYS A 128 3.89 12.52 14.90
N GLY A 129 4.23 11.23 14.81
CA GLY A 129 5.61 10.75 14.99
C GLY A 129 6.53 10.99 13.79
N TYR A 130 5.97 11.40 12.64
CA TYR A 130 6.70 11.53 11.38
C TYR A 130 6.66 12.96 10.82
N ILE A 131 5.50 13.59 10.87
CA ILE A 131 5.26 14.94 10.35
C ILE A 131 4.93 15.91 11.49
N ASN A 132 5.55 17.09 11.44
CA ASN A 132 5.34 18.16 12.43
C ASN A 132 4.18 19.09 12.03
N TYR A 133 3.83 19.12 10.74
CA TYR A 133 2.80 20.00 10.17
C TYR A 133 1.77 19.15 9.42
N PRO A 134 0.48 19.54 9.45
CA PRO A 134 -0.58 18.78 8.80
C PRO A 134 -0.47 18.87 7.27
N ILE A 135 -0.81 17.80 6.57
CA ILE A 135 -0.89 17.75 5.10
C ILE A 135 -2.33 18.12 4.70
N ILE A 136 -2.58 19.43 4.63
CA ILE A 136 -3.91 19.98 4.34
C ILE A 136 -4.20 20.11 2.84
N ASN A 137 -3.17 20.23 2.00
CA ASN A 137 -3.34 20.33 0.56
C ASN A 137 -3.62 18.96 -0.04
N THR A 138 -4.84 18.77 -0.56
CA THR A 138 -5.23 17.60 -1.33
C THR A 138 -5.04 17.89 -2.83
N ILE A 139 -4.55 16.91 -3.59
CA ILE A 139 -4.50 16.92 -5.05
C ILE A 139 -5.68 16.13 -5.61
N HIS A 140 -6.21 16.56 -6.76
CA HIS A 140 -7.43 16.00 -7.35
C HIS A 140 -7.18 15.52 -8.78
N PRO A 141 -6.39 14.46 -8.98
CA PRO A 141 -6.24 13.88 -10.30
C PRO A 141 -7.58 13.32 -10.80
N ARG A 142 -7.78 13.33 -12.11
CA ARG A 142 -8.96 12.75 -12.75
C ARG A 142 -9.04 11.24 -12.58
N LYS A 143 -7.92 10.52 -12.75
CA LYS A 143 -7.84 9.06 -12.55
C LYS A 143 -6.51 8.69 -11.88
N ILE A 144 -6.54 7.66 -11.04
CA ILE A 144 -5.37 7.08 -10.39
C ILE A 144 -5.31 5.58 -10.75
N TYR A 145 -4.20 5.16 -11.33
CA TYR A 145 -3.92 3.76 -11.65
C TYR A 145 -3.00 3.17 -10.59
N VAL A 146 -3.45 2.14 -9.87
CA VAL A 146 -2.65 1.49 -8.84
C VAL A 146 -2.15 0.16 -9.36
N LEU A 147 -0.83 0.01 -9.47
CA LEU A 147 -0.23 -1.21 -10.03
C LEU A 147 0.11 -2.20 -8.91
N ILE A 148 -0.33 -3.44 -9.06
CA ILE A 148 -0.15 -4.50 -8.06
C ILE A 148 0.36 -5.79 -8.69
N ASN A 149 1.03 -6.63 -7.89
CA ASN A 149 1.36 -7.99 -8.30
C ASN A 149 1.34 -8.95 -7.10
N HIS A 150 1.62 -10.24 -7.36
CA HIS A 150 1.69 -11.30 -6.36
C HIS A 150 2.68 -11.03 -5.21
N ARG A 151 3.62 -10.09 -5.37
CA ARG A 151 4.56 -9.68 -4.32
C ARG A 151 4.06 -8.50 -3.49
N THR A 152 3.03 -7.78 -3.94
CA THR A 152 2.35 -6.78 -3.12
C THR A 152 1.72 -7.49 -1.92
N SER A 153 2.14 -7.15 -0.71
CA SER A 153 1.72 -7.85 0.51
C SER A 153 1.75 -6.98 1.75
N SER A 154 1.01 -7.35 2.79
CA SER A 154 1.06 -6.74 4.13
C SER A 154 0.87 -5.21 4.06
N ALA A 155 1.84 -4.39 4.48
CA ALA A 155 1.72 -2.93 4.39
C ALA A 155 1.53 -2.41 2.94
N GLY A 156 1.98 -3.15 1.93
CA GLY A 156 1.64 -2.87 0.53
C GLY A 156 0.14 -3.05 0.26
N GLU A 157 -0.48 -4.09 0.84
CA GLU A 157 -1.93 -4.30 0.79
C GLU A 157 -2.69 -3.28 1.65
N ALA A 158 -2.16 -2.87 2.80
CA ALA A 158 -2.73 -1.77 3.60
C ALA A 158 -2.79 -0.45 2.80
N THR A 159 -1.74 -0.18 2.04
CA THR A 159 -1.64 0.99 1.17
C THR A 159 -2.68 0.91 0.04
N LEU A 160 -2.81 -0.27 -0.60
CA LEU A 160 -3.83 -0.51 -1.61
C LEU A 160 -5.26 -0.34 -1.05
N ILE A 161 -5.53 -0.91 0.12
CA ILE A 161 -6.81 -0.79 0.84
C ILE A 161 -7.17 0.69 1.04
N THR A 162 -6.20 1.49 1.49
CA THR A 162 -6.38 2.93 1.69
C THR A 162 -6.70 3.63 0.37
N LEU A 163 -5.95 3.33 -0.70
CA LEU A 163 -6.19 3.91 -2.04
C LEU A 163 -7.56 3.56 -2.60
N LYS A 164 -8.10 2.36 -2.33
CA LYS A 164 -9.45 1.94 -2.76
C LYS A 164 -10.59 2.76 -2.11
N SER A 165 -10.30 3.62 -1.13
CA SER A 165 -11.29 4.59 -0.62
C SER A 165 -11.58 5.72 -1.61
N LEU A 166 -10.71 5.95 -2.58
CA LEU A 166 -10.87 6.97 -3.62
C LEU A 166 -11.76 6.43 -4.76
N SER A 167 -12.71 7.23 -5.22
CA SER A 167 -13.67 6.83 -6.26
C SER A 167 -13.09 6.80 -7.68
N ASN A 168 -11.94 7.43 -7.89
CA ASN A 168 -11.26 7.59 -9.18
C ASN A 168 -10.05 6.64 -9.33
N VAL A 169 -9.97 5.58 -8.52
CA VAL A 169 -8.91 4.57 -8.57
C VAL A 169 -9.30 3.40 -9.47
N LYS A 170 -8.35 2.94 -10.31
CA LYS A 170 -8.39 1.66 -11.02
C LYS A 170 -7.16 0.83 -10.65
N VAL A 171 -7.38 -0.39 -10.19
CA VAL A 171 -6.33 -1.33 -9.78
C VAL A 171 -5.97 -2.23 -10.96
N LEU A 172 -4.70 -2.22 -11.36
CA LEU A 172 -4.20 -2.94 -12.53
C LEU A 172 -3.11 -3.94 -12.13
N GLY A 173 -3.07 -5.09 -12.79
CA GLY A 173 -1.95 -6.04 -12.69
C GLY A 173 -2.40 -7.42 -12.24
N LYS A 174 -1.83 -7.93 -11.14
CA LYS A 174 -2.12 -9.28 -10.62
C LYS A 174 -2.47 -9.24 -9.14
N LYS A 175 -3.29 -10.21 -8.72
CA LYS A 175 -3.70 -10.41 -7.33
C LYS A 175 -2.53 -10.31 -6.36
N THR A 176 -2.75 -9.65 -5.23
CA THR A 176 -1.77 -9.53 -4.14
C THR A 176 -1.58 -10.84 -3.38
N MET A 177 -0.61 -10.89 -2.47
CA MET A 177 -0.22 -12.11 -1.74
C MET A 177 -1.30 -12.67 -0.80
N GLY A 178 -2.17 -11.81 -0.23
CA GLY A 178 -3.12 -12.21 0.81
C GLY A 178 -2.54 -12.19 2.21
N ALA A 179 -1.84 -11.12 2.56
CA ALA A 179 -1.25 -10.89 3.88
C ALA A 179 -1.76 -9.59 4.52
N ALA A 180 -2.99 -9.17 4.18
CA ALA A 180 -3.66 -7.97 4.69
C ALA A 180 -4.14 -8.17 6.14
N THR A 181 -3.19 -8.41 7.04
CA THR A 181 -3.42 -8.77 8.44
C THR A 181 -2.82 -7.76 9.41
N MET A 182 -3.47 -7.61 10.55
CA MET A 182 -2.94 -6.83 11.68
C MET A 182 -2.08 -7.74 12.54
N ASN A 183 -0.85 -7.30 12.83
CA ASN A 183 0.08 -8.04 13.68
C ASN A 183 0.19 -7.38 15.05
N THR A 184 0.30 -8.19 16.09
CA THR A 184 0.73 -7.77 17.42
C THR A 184 2.14 -8.26 17.68
N ASN A 185 2.92 -7.45 18.40
CA ASN A 185 4.30 -7.75 18.72
C ASN A 185 4.40 -8.00 20.23
N THR A 186 4.71 -9.22 20.63
CA THR A 186 4.91 -9.59 22.03
C THR A 186 6.38 -9.84 22.27
N LYS A 187 6.97 -9.09 23.22
CA LYS A 187 8.36 -9.31 23.64
C LYS A 187 8.43 -10.56 24.52
N LEU A 188 9.28 -11.51 24.14
CA LEU A 188 9.53 -12.73 24.89
C LEU A 188 10.53 -12.48 26.02
N SER A 189 10.56 -13.37 27.01
CA SER A 189 11.42 -13.25 28.20
C SER A 189 12.92 -13.23 27.88
N ASN A 190 13.32 -13.82 26.76
CA ASN A 190 14.69 -13.82 26.26
C ASN A 190 15.07 -12.58 25.43
N GLY A 191 14.15 -11.63 25.25
CA GLY A 191 14.35 -10.41 24.47
C GLY A 191 13.96 -10.52 22.99
N ASP A 192 13.61 -11.70 22.50
CA ASP A 192 13.10 -11.88 21.13
C ASP A 192 11.70 -11.26 20.97
N MET A 193 11.33 -10.97 19.72
CA MET A 193 10.01 -10.44 19.38
C MET A 193 9.19 -11.48 18.63
N HIS A 194 8.00 -11.80 19.16
CA HIS A 194 7.02 -12.65 18.49
C HIS A 194 5.98 -11.78 17.78
N ASN A 195 5.95 -11.85 16.44
CA ASN A 195 4.95 -11.18 15.62
C ASN A 195 3.81 -12.16 15.30
N LEU A 196 2.64 -11.93 15.88
CA LEU A 196 1.46 -12.78 15.71
C LEU A 196 0.38 -12.03 14.94
N THR A 197 -0.24 -12.70 13.97
CA THR A 197 -1.45 -12.19 13.33
C THR A 197 -2.59 -12.16 14.36
N ALA A 198 -3.06 -10.95 14.68
CA ALA A 198 -4.11 -10.69 15.67
C ALA A 198 -5.39 -10.12 15.05
N GLY A 199 -5.43 -9.94 13.74
CA GLY A 199 -6.58 -9.33 13.07
C GLY A 199 -6.41 -9.17 11.57
N TYR A 200 -7.35 -8.46 10.97
CA TYR A 200 -7.39 -8.19 9.52
C TYR A 200 -7.38 -6.68 9.23
N MET A 201 -6.88 -6.33 8.06
CA MET A 201 -7.07 -5.01 7.47
C MET A 201 -8.34 -5.05 6.62
N MET A 202 -9.14 -3.98 6.67
CA MET A 202 -10.36 -3.87 5.87
C MET A 202 -10.41 -2.58 5.08
N ASP A 203 -11.07 -2.61 3.93
CA ASP A 203 -11.39 -1.40 3.18
C ASP A 203 -12.50 -0.57 3.84
N ALA A 204 -12.76 0.62 3.29
CA ALA A 204 -13.80 1.51 3.79
C ALA A 204 -15.22 0.89 3.75
N LYS A 205 -15.42 -0.20 2.99
CA LYS A 205 -16.66 -0.99 2.93
C LYS A 205 -16.64 -2.20 3.87
N LYS A 206 -15.59 -2.33 4.70
CA LYS A 206 -15.35 -3.42 5.67
C LYS A 206 -15.10 -4.80 5.05
N ASN A 207 -14.65 -4.87 3.80
CA ASN A 207 -14.23 -6.15 3.21
C ASN A 207 -12.86 -6.57 3.75
N ILE A 208 -12.71 -7.87 4.05
CA ILE A 208 -11.41 -8.50 4.39
C ILE A 208 -10.82 -9.22 3.17
N TYR A 209 -9.50 -9.38 3.16
CA TYR A 209 -8.76 -9.92 2.01
C TYR A 209 -7.81 -11.08 2.40
N PRO A 210 -8.32 -12.21 2.92
CA PRO A 210 -7.49 -13.33 3.39
C PRO A 210 -6.72 -14.05 2.28
N TYR A 211 -7.10 -13.86 1.02
CA TYR A 211 -6.50 -14.54 -0.15
C TYR A 211 -5.93 -13.57 -1.19
N GLY A 212 -5.74 -12.31 -0.80
CA GLY A 212 -5.28 -11.23 -1.65
C GLY A 212 -6.42 -10.34 -2.14
N ILE A 213 -6.03 -9.22 -2.72
CA ILE A 213 -6.89 -8.22 -3.34
C ILE A 213 -6.76 -8.44 -4.85
N GLU A 214 -7.88 -8.72 -5.50
CA GLU A 214 -7.95 -8.84 -6.97
C GLU A 214 -7.77 -7.46 -7.61
N PRO A 215 -7.09 -7.37 -8.77
CA PRO A 215 -7.11 -6.16 -9.57
C PRO A 215 -8.50 -5.95 -10.19
N ASP A 216 -8.83 -4.71 -10.54
CA ASP A 216 -10.03 -4.43 -11.34
C ASP A 216 -9.81 -4.92 -12.79
N TYR A 217 -8.56 -4.85 -13.27
CA TYR A 217 -8.15 -5.37 -14.57
C TYR A 217 -6.89 -6.23 -14.42
N GLU A 218 -7.03 -7.51 -14.75
CA GLU A 218 -5.92 -8.45 -14.74
C GLU A 218 -5.03 -8.24 -15.97
N LEU A 219 -3.81 -7.73 -15.76
CA LEU A 219 -2.84 -7.41 -16.81
C LEU A 219 -1.49 -8.04 -16.46
N CYS A 220 -0.88 -8.71 -17.42
CA CYS A 220 0.28 -9.57 -17.24
C CYS A 220 1.61 -8.91 -17.60
N THR A 221 1.56 -7.86 -18.42
CA THR A 221 2.75 -7.18 -18.96
C THR A 221 2.66 -5.66 -18.81
N GLU A 222 3.81 -4.99 -18.86
CA GLU A 222 3.83 -3.52 -18.86
C GLU A 222 3.24 -2.93 -20.13
N ASP A 223 3.33 -3.62 -21.26
CA ASP A 223 2.73 -3.16 -22.52
C ASP A 223 1.20 -3.21 -22.46
N GLU A 224 0.61 -4.24 -21.84
CA GLU A 224 -0.83 -4.29 -21.57
C GLU A 224 -1.28 -3.14 -20.65
N ILE A 225 -0.54 -2.87 -19.56
CA ILE A 225 -0.81 -1.74 -18.66
C ILE A 225 -0.71 -0.41 -19.41
N LEU A 226 0.35 -0.21 -20.19
CA LEU A 226 0.56 1.00 -20.97
C LEU A 226 -0.58 1.23 -21.98
N ASN A 227 -0.98 0.18 -22.69
CA ASN A 227 -2.06 0.25 -23.67
C ASN A 227 -3.41 0.54 -23.00
N PHE A 228 -3.69 -0.11 -21.87
CA PHE A 228 -4.88 0.15 -21.08
C PHE A 228 -4.97 1.62 -20.65
N ILE A 229 -3.92 2.15 -20.01
CA ILE A 229 -3.87 3.53 -19.53
C ILE A 229 -4.03 4.52 -20.69
N LYS A 230 -3.34 4.30 -21.82
CA LYS A 230 -3.46 5.16 -23.00
C LYS A 230 -4.85 5.15 -23.63
N SER A 231 -5.55 4.02 -23.57
CA SER A 231 -6.94 3.93 -24.04
C SER A 231 -7.86 4.69 -23.09
N ASP A 232 -7.76 4.41 -21.79
CA ASP A 232 -8.64 4.97 -20.77
C ASP A 232 -8.46 6.49 -20.57
N ILE A 233 -7.28 7.06 -20.84
CA ILE A 233 -7.08 8.51 -20.79
C ILE A 233 -7.78 9.25 -21.95
N LYS A 234 -8.03 8.56 -23.07
CA LYS A 234 -8.71 9.16 -24.24
C LYS A 234 -10.23 9.18 -24.11
N GLU A 235 -10.78 8.38 -23.19
CA GLU A 235 -12.21 8.29 -22.84
C GLU A 235 -12.56 9.24 -21.69
#